data_AF-A0A428RPH8-F1
#
_entry.id   AF-A0A428RPH8-F1
#
_cell.length_a   1.000
_cell.length_b   1.000
_cell.length_c   1.000
_cell.angle_alpha   90.00
_cell.angle_beta   90.00
_cell.angle_gamma   90.00
#
_symmetry.space_group_name_H-M   'P 1'
#
loop_
_entity.id
_entity.type
_entity.pdbx_description
1 polymer ?
#
loop_
_entity_poly.entity_id
_entity_poly.type
_entity_poly.pdbx_seq_one_letter_code
_entity_poly.pdbx_strand_id
1 'polypeptide(L)'
;MRNAILKDKAEKARQRFIESIDTEAICRLASSYHNGLSCKTFDTPKHGSFNVCVFVEFDTSPPERWVVRIPLPTRAVWIDERIETQLATMRYVAAKTTIPVPRIHAYSFTQDSPIDTAFIIMDYVQGQTLKDLGFKKGKKWRTYIRPTEATNKLHSQLSDLYIQLRQLEFPEIGALGLPVVDGKLSYDCSADDIRVCHRPLSIEVAMQELEGMDPGSRIKPNTTFFNGQKFYRRLVVACRERI
;
A
#
# COMPACT_ATOMS: atom_id res chain seq x y z
N MET A 1 5.62 -25.79 17.71
CA MET A 1 6.95 -25.90 17.09
C MET A 1 6.95 -25.54 15.59
N ARG A 2 6.09 -26.13 14.73
CA ARG A 2 5.96 -25.78 13.29
C ARG A 2 5.75 -24.28 13.00
N ASN A 3 4.90 -23.60 13.77
CA ASN A 3 4.64 -22.16 13.59
C ASN A 3 5.84 -21.26 13.88
N ALA A 4 6.79 -21.67 14.74
CA ALA A 4 7.98 -20.88 15.03
C ALA A 4 9.01 -21.00 13.89
N ILE A 5 9.17 -22.20 13.33
CA ILE A 5 10.08 -22.47 12.21
C ILE A 5 9.60 -21.77 10.93
N LEU A 6 8.30 -21.80 10.65
CA LEU A 6 7.72 -21.09 9.50
C LEU A 6 7.89 -19.57 9.63
N LYS A 7 7.69 -19.01 10.83
CA LYS A 7 7.92 -17.59 11.12
C LYS A 7 9.38 -17.21 10.96
N ASP A 8 10.31 -18.00 11.48
CA ASP A 8 11.76 -17.77 11.34
C ASP A 8 12.21 -17.84 9.86
N LYS A 9 11.69 -18.81 9.10
CA LYS A 9 11.98 -18.92 7.66
C LYS A 9 11.46 -17.70 6.88
N ALA A 10 10.24 -17.25 7.16
CA ALA A 10 9.66 -16.07 6.52
C ALA A 10 10.41 -14.78 6.89
N GLU A 11 10.86 -14.66 8.14
CA GLU A 11 11.69 -13.56 8.61
C GLU A 11 13.05 -13.52 7.90
N LYS A 12 13.75 -14.66 7.82
CA LYS A 12 15.01 -14.79 7.09
C LYS A 12 14.86 -14.49 5.60
N ALA A 13 13.80 -14.98 4.97
CA ALA A 13 13.52 -14.68 3.57
C ALA A 13 13.24 -13.18 3.35
N ARG A 14 12.55 -12.53 4.30
CA ARG A 14 12.33 -11.08 4.27
C ARG A 14 13.66 -10.32 4.35
N GLN A 15 14.50 -10.69 5.32
CA GLN A 15 15.79 -10.04 5.53
C GLN A 15 16.70 -10.18 4.30
N ARG A 16 16.80 -11.40 3.75
CA ARG A 16 17.56 -11.65 2.51
C ARG A 16 17.06 -10.81 1.33
N PHE A 17 15.74 -10.68 1.17
CA PHE A 17 15.19 -9.85 0.11
C PHE A 17 15.56 -8.36 0.28
N ILE A 18 15.47 -7.84 1.52
CA ILE A 18 15.86 -6.46 1.82
C ILE A 18 17.35 -6.24 1.53
N GLU A 19 18.19 -7.19 1.95
CA GLU A 19 19.65 -7.14 1.72
C GLU A 19 20.01 -7.29 0.23
N SER A 20 19.17 -7.94 -0.57
CA SER A 20 19.38 -8.09 -2.01
C SER A 20 18.95 -6.89 -2.86
N ILE A 21 18.36 -5.84 -2.25
CA ILE A 21 17.94 -4.65 -3.01
C ILE A 21 19.17 -3.91 -3.54
N ASP A 22 19.37 -3.97 -4.85
CA ASP A 22 20.37 -3.17 -5.56
C ASP A 22 19.86 -1.72 -5.73
N THR A 23 20.32 -0.83 -4.86
CA THR A 23 19.94 0.59 -4.87
C THR A 23 20.38 1.31 -6.15
N GLU A 24 21.46 0.88 -6.80
CA GLU A 24 21.90 1.48 -8.06
C GLU A 24 20.96 1.08 -9.21
N ALA A 25 20.54 -0.19 -9.26
CA ALA A 25 19.52 -0.63 -10.20
C ALA A 25 18.20 0.13 -10.01
N ILE A 26 17.80 0.38 -8.76
CA ILE A 26 16.59 1.17 -8.47
C ILE A 26 16.74 2.64 -8.88
N CYS A 27 17.91 3.26 -8.74
CA CYS A 27 18.12 4.60 -9.29
C CYS A 27 18.12 4.58 -10.83
N ARG A 28 18.75 3.60 -11.50
CA ARG A 28 18.63 3.44 -12.96
C ARG A 28 17.18 3.30 -13.40
N LEU A 29 16.37 2.52 -12.67
CA LEU A 29 14.93 2.39 -12.89
C LEU A 29 14.23 3.75 -12.76
N ALA A 30 14.42 4.46 -11.65
CA ALA A 30 13.78 5.76 -11.43
C ALA A 30 14.18 6.79 -12.50
N SER A 31 15.46 6.82 -12.87
CA SER A 31 16.00 7.64 -13.96
C SER A 31 15.31 7.35 -15.30
N SER A 32 15.05 6.08 -15.63
CA SER A 32 14.36 5.72 -16.87
C SER A 32 12.94 6.28 -16.97
N TYR A 33 12.27 6.49 -15.82
CA TYR A 33 10.95 7.14 -15.75
C TYR A 33 11.02 8.67 -15.56
N HIS A 34 12.23 9.24 -15.48
CA HIS A 34 12.47 10.67 -15.39
C HIS A 34 13.37 11.16 -16.54
N ASN A 35 13.06 10.74 -17.77
CA ASN A 35 13.76 11.16 -18.99
C ASN A 35 15.29 10.92 -18.96
N GLY A 36 15.75 9.94 -18.20
CA GLY A 36 17.17 9.63 -18.04
C GLY A 36 17.95 10.61 -17.14
N LEU A 37 17.27 11.44 -16.34
CA LEU A 37 17.95 12.33 -15.39
C LEU A 37 18.77 11.52 -14.38
N SER A 38 19.98 12.00 -14.10
CA SER A 38 20.84 11.45 -13.05
C SER A 38 20.14 11.53 -11.70
N CYS A 39 20.26 10.46 -10.92
CA CYS A 39 19.82 10.42 -9.53
C CYS A 39 20.86 9.77 -8.63
N LYS A 40 20.64 9.90 -7.34
CA LYS A 40 21.32 9.13 -6.29
C LYS A 40 20.33 8.73 -5.21
N THR A 41 20.64 7.68 -4.47
CA THR A 41 19.91 7.41 -3.22
C THR A 41 20.37 8.36 -2.13
N PHE A 42 19.44 9.02 -1.43
CA PHE A 42 19.77 10.00 -0.38
C PHE A 42 19.51 9.49 1.05
N ASP A 43 18.94 8.29 1.18
CA ASP A 43 18.74 7.60 2.46
C ASP A 43 18.86 6.09 2.25
N THR A 44 19.13 5.38 3.34
CA THR A 44 19.10 3.91 3.36
C THR A 44 17.69 3.39 3.07
N PRO A 45 17.54 2.25 2.37
CA PRO A 45 16.23 1.63 2.17
C PRO A 45 15.52 1.41 3.51
N LYS A 46 14.26 1.83 3.58
CA LYS A 46 13.41 1.60 4.76
C LYS A 46 12.36 0.58 4.40
N HIS A 47 11.92 -0.22 5.35
CA HIS A 47 10.85 -1.18 5.10
C HIS A 47 9.80 -1.16 6.20
N GLY A 48 8.56 -1.38 5.78
CA GLY A 48 7.45 -1.65 6.68
C GLY A 48 7.18 -3.15 6.77
N SER A 49 5.92 -3.48 7.05
CA SER A 49 5.45 -4.87 7.04
C SER A 49 5.25 -5.44 5.64
N PHE A 50 5.02 -4.59 4.61
CA PHE A 50 4.59 -5.05 3.28
C PHE A 50 5.44 -4.54 2.13
N ASN A 51 6.24 -3.49 2.33
CA ASN A 51 7.01 -2.87 1.27
C ASN A 51 8.39 -2.47 1.77
N VAL A 52 9.37 -2.50 0.88
CA VAL A 52 10.63 -1.76 0.97
C VAL A 52 10.46 -0.46 0.18
N CYS A 53 11.03 0.62 0.68
CA CYS A 53 11.07 1.94 0.08
C CYS A 53 12.52 2.33 -0.14
N VAL A 54 12.88 2.63 -1.38
CA VAL A 54 14.17 3.22 -1.76
C VAL A 54 13.94 4.68 -2.13
N PHE A 55 14.77 5.57 -1.61
CA PHE A 55 14.59 7.01 -1.71
C PHE A 55 15.61 7.60 -2.66
N VAL A 56 15.15 8.22 -3.75
CA VAL A 56 16.00 8.77 -4.81
C VAL A 56 15.85 10.29 -4.91
N GLU A 57 16.95 10.98 -5.16
CA GLU A 57 17.03 12.42 -5.39
C GLU A 57 17.64 12.65 -6.77
N PHE A 58 16.96 13.45 -7.60
CA PHE A 58 17.41 13.82 -8.94
C PHE A 58 18.20 15.13 -8.90
N ASP A 59 19.12 15.27 -9.85
CA ASP A 59 19.97 16.46 -10.01
C ASP A 59 19.21 17.62 -10.69
N THR A 60 18.11 18.05 -10.07
CA THR A 60 17.32 19.23 -10.47
C THR A 60 17.54 20.40 -9.51
N SER A 61 17.10 21.61 -9.90
CA SER A 61 17.15 22.80 -9.05
C SER A 61 15.76 23.44 -8.92
N PRO A 62 15.09 23.33 -7.75
CA PRO A 62 15.49 22.57 -6.56
C PRO A 62 15.46 21.04 -6.77
N PRO A 63 16.13 20.24 -5.91
CA PRO A 63 16.16 18.78 -6.05
C PRO A 63 14.77 18.16 -5.93
N GLU A 64 14.40 17.36 -6.91
CA GLU A 64 13.19 16.54 -6.90
C GLU A 64 13.51 15.19 -6.24
N ARG A 65 12.60 14.69 -5.40
CA ARG A 65 12.79 13.45 -4.65
C ARG A 65 11.62 12.51 -4.87
N TRP A 66 11.92 11.26 -5.19
CA TRP A 66 10.92 10.20 -5.34
C TRP A 66 11.18 9.04 -4.39
N VAL A 67 10.16 8.20 -4.22
CA VAL A 67 10.24 6.90 -3.53
C VAL A 67 9.86 5.80 -4.48
N VAL A 68 10.71 4.78 -4.58
CA VAL A 68 10.39 3.52 -5.24
C VAL A 68 9.94 2.53 -4.16
N ARG A 69 8.66 2.14 -4.21
CA ARG A 69 8.03 1.19 -3.28
C ARG A 69 7.93 -0.18 -3.93
N ILE A 70 8.52 -1.17 -3.27
CA ILE A 70 8.61 -2.55 -3.76
C ILE A 70 7.93 -3.47 -2.74
N PRO A 71 6.92 -4.28 -3.11
CA PRO A 71 6.29 -5.25 -2.22
C PRO A 71 7.30 -6.28 -1.69
N LEU A 72 7.18 -6.63 -0.41
CA LEU A 72 7.96 -7.68 0.22
C LEU A 72 7.38 -9.07 -0.12
N PRO A 73 8.10 -9.94 -0.86
CA PRO A 73 7.56 -11.20 -1.38
C PRO A 73 6.97 -12.13 -0.31
N THR A 74 7.55 -12.13 0.90
CA THR A 74 7.14 -13.01 2.00
C THR A 74 5.76 -12.72 2.57
N ARG A 75 5.14 -11.60 2.20
CA ARG A 75 3.76 -11.23 2.57
C ARG A 75 2.92 -10.80 1.37
N ALA A 76 3.33 -11.23 0.19
CA ALA A 76 2.86 -10.74 -1.08
C ALA A 76 1.84 -11.71 -1.70
N VAL A 77 0.72 -11.94 -1.00
CA VAL A 77 -0.46 -12.54 -1.64
C VAL A 77 -1.14 -11.49 -2.49
N TRP A 78 -1.51 -11.89 -3.71
CA TRP A 78 -2.26 -11.06 -4.66
C TRP A 78 -1.58 -9.71 -4.92
N ILE A 79 -0.27 -9.73 -5.20
CA ILE A 79 0.58 -8.53 -5.34
C ILE A 79 -0.05 -7.54 -6.32
N ASP A 80 -0.36 -8.01 -7.52
CA ASP A 80 -0.82 -7.15 -8.60
C ASP A 80 -2.21 -6.56 -8.30
N GLU A 81 -3.17 -7.34 -7.78
CA GLU A 81 -4.46 -6.84 -7.29
C GLU A 81 -4.28 -5.74 -6.22
N ARG A 82 -3.30 -5.91 -5.33
CA ARG A 82 -3.01 -4.94 -4.25
C ARG A 82 -2.29 -3.70 -4.73
N ILE A 83 -1.44 -3.81 -5.75
CA ILE A 83 -0.80 -2.66 -6.40
C ILE A 83 -1.86 -1.86 -7.15
N GLU A 84 -2.71 -2.53 -7.93
CA GLU A 84 -3.81 -1.90 -8.65
C GLU A 84 -4.76 -1.18 -7.69
N THR A 85 -5.16 -1.84 -6.60
CA THR A 85 -6.02 -1.24 -5.58
C THR A 85 -5.38 -0.02 -4.93
N GLN A 86 -4.06 -0.04 -4.68
CA GLN A 86 -3.34 1.12 -4.15
C GLN A 86 -3.38 2.29 -5.15
N LEU A 87 -3.12 2.02 -6.42
CA LEU A 87 -3.15 3.03 -7.48
C LEU A 87 -4.56 3.65 -7.63
N ALA A 88 -5.59 2.81 -7.73
CA ALA A 88 -6.98 3.25 -7.82
C ALA A 88 -7.39 4.09 -6.60
N THR A 89 -7.04 3.64 -5.39
CA THR A 89 -7.35 4.37 -4.16
C THR A 89 -6.64 5.73 -4.11
N MET A 90 -5.35 5.78 -4.45
CA MET A 90 -4.59 7.03 -4.45
C MET A 90 -5.17 8.04 -5.44
N ARG A 91 -5.47 7.62 -6.67
CA ARG A 91 -6.10 8.49 -7.68
C ARG A 91 -7.49 8.96 -7.24
N TYR A 92 -8.31 8.06 -6.72
CA TYR A 92 -9.66 8.38 -6.28
C TYR A 92 -9.66 9.38 -5.12
N VAL A 93 -8.86 9.15 -4.09
CA VAL A 93 -8.75 10.05 -2.93
C VAL A 93 -8.20 11.41 -3.34
N ALA A 94 -7.16 11.44 -4.17
CA ALA A 94 -6.57 12.70 -4.66
C ALA A 94 -7.58 13.55 -5.44
N ALA A 95 -8.49 12.92 -6.20
CA ALA A 95 -9.48 13.61 -7.01
C ALA A 95 -10.74 14.02 -6.24
N LYS A 96 -11.11 13.30 -5.17
CA LYS A 96 -12.38 13.48 -4.44
C LYS A 96 -12.23 14.18 -3.10
N THR A 97 -11.01 14.46 -2.66
CA THR A 97 -10.73 15.07 -1.36
C THR A 97 -9.64 16.13 -1.49
N THR A 98 -9.41 16.92 -0.44
CA THR A 98 -8.26 17.82 -0.34
C THR A 98 -7.06 17.16 0.35
N ILE A 99 -7.16 15.86 0.66
CA ILE A 99 -6.08 15.12 1.30
C ILE A 99 -4.87 15.10 0.38
N PRO A 100 -3.69 15.54 0.85
CA PRO A 100 -2.48 15.49 0.03
C PRO A 100 -2.07 14.03 -0.17
N VAL A 101 -2.12 13.57 -1.42
CA VAL A 101 -1.68 12.25 -1.86
C VAL A 101 -0.47 12.42 -2.78
N PRO A 102 0.63 11.68 -2.58
CA PRO A 102 1.81 11.79 -3.43
C PRO A 102 1.49 11.40 -4.88
N ARG A 103 2.01 12.16 -5.85
CA ARG A 103 1.82 11.86 -7.27
C ARG A 103 2.53 10.56 -7.63
N ILE A 104 1.85 9.72 -8.41
CA ILE A 104 2.46 8.54 -9.02
C ILE A 104 3.16 8.98 -10.31
N HIS A 105 4.43 8.60 -10.46
CA HIS A 105 5.22 8.83 -11.68
C HIS A 105 5.23 7.61 -12.57
N ALA A 106 5.32 6.42 -11.96
CA ALA A 106 5.32 5.15 -12.67
C ALA A 106 4.90 4.01 -11.75
N TYR A 107 4.52 2.89 -12.34
CA TYR A 107 4.28 1.64 -11.63
C TYR A 107 4.51 0.48 -12.60
N SER A 108 4.71 -0.71 -12.05
CA SER A 108 4.66 -1.96 -12.82
C SER A 108 4.02 -3.06 -12.00
N PHE A 109 3.29 -3.93 -12.69
CA PHE A 109 2.92 -5.24 -12.17
C PHE A 109 4.08 -6.22 -12.31
N THR A 110 3.96 -7.38 -11.66
CA THR A 110 5.06 -8.35 -11.57
C THR A 110 5.50 -8.87 -12.93
N GLN A 111 4.57 -9.19 -13.82
CA GLN A 111 4.86 -9.82 -15.12
C GLN A 111 5.64 -8.91 -16.07
N ASP A 112 5.39 -7.60 -16.03
CA ASP A 112 5.97 -6.62 -16.96
C ASP A 112 7.14 -5.84 -16.33
N SER A 113 7.56 -6.23 -15.12
CA SER A 113 8.50 -5.43 -14.34
C SER A 113 9.95 -5.59 -14.82
N PRO A 114 10.68 -4.49 -15.07
CA PRO A 114 12.13 -4.51 -15.34
C PRO A 114 13.00 -4.94 -14.16
N ILE A 115 12.43 -5.13 -12.96
CA ILE A 115 13.17 -5.55 -11.75
C ILE A 115 12.63 -6.86 -11.15
N ASP A 116 11.94 -7.66 -11.95
CA ASP A 116 11.36 -8.97 -11.58
C ASP A 116 10.37 -8.94 -10.41
N THR A 117 9.85 -7.75 -10.07
CA THR A 117 8.86 -7.56 -9.00
C THR A 117 8.04 -6.29 -9.24
N ALA A 118 6.78 -6.29 -8.82
CA ALA A 118 5.93 -5.09 -8.92
C ALA A 118 6.55 -3.89 -8.17
N PHE A 119 6.24 -2.68 -8.60
CA PHE A 119 6.65 -1.46 -7.90
C PHE A 119 5.71 -0.29 -8.14
N ILE A 120 5.84 0.73 -7.29
CA ILE A 120 5.24 2.06 -7.46
C ILE A 120 6.35 3.11 -7.27
N ILE A 121 6.51 4.01 -8.24
CA ILE A 121 7.36 5.21 -8.15
C ILE A 121 6.45 6.41 -7.92
N MET A 122 6.67 7.13 -6.83
CA MET A 122 5.82 8.25 -6.43
C MET A 122 6.63 9.37 -5.76
N ASP A 123 6.02 10.55 -5.60
CA ASP A 123 6.64 11.66 -4.87
C ASP A 123 7.13 11.22 -3.49
N TYR A 124 8.30 11.73 -3.09
CA TYR A 124 8.73 11.71 -1.71
C TYR A 124 8.06 12.84 -0.92
N VAL A 125 7.31 12.46 0.11
CA VAL A 125 6.68 13.41 1.02
C VAL A 125 7.65 13.76 2.14
N GLN A 126 8.20 14.98 2.09
CA GLN A 126 9.02 15.51 3.19
C GLN A 126 8.14 15.74 4.42
N GLY A 127 8.56 15.16 5.56
CA GLY A 127 7.81 15.31 6.81
C GLY A 127 8.56 14.77 8.02
N GLN A 128 7.90 14.84 9.18
CA GLN A 128 8.38 14.28 10.45
C GLN A 128 7.42 13.19 10.90
N THR A 129 7.95 12.12 11.50
CA THR A 129 7.06 11.09 12.06
C THR A 129 6.42 11.61 13.35
N LEU A 130 5.26 11.05 13.72
CA LEU A 130 4.66 11.36 15.03
C LEU A 130 5.62 11.01 16.17
N LYS A 131 6.44 9.97 16.03
CA LYS A 131 7.46 9.62 17.02
C LYS A 131 8.46 10.77 17.24
N ASP A 132 8.94 11.38 16.15
CA ASP A 132 9.88 12.51 16.20
C ASP A 132 9.26 13.74 16.85
N LEU A 133 7.95 13.93 16.68
CA LEU A 133 7.14 14.95 17.34
C LEU A 133 6.81 14.61 18.81
N GLY A 134 7.47 13.60 19.40
CA GLY A 134 7.28 13.23 20.80
C GLY A 134 6.07 12.34 21.05
N PHE A 135 5.40 11.84 20.00
CA PHE A 135 4.30 10.89 20.18
C PHE A 135 4.85 9.49 20.51
N LYS A 136 5.11 9.23 21.80
CA LYS A 136 5.65 7.96 22.30
C LYS A 136 4.57 6.88 22.36
N LYS A 137 4.88 5.71 21.81
CA LYS A 137 4.10 4.48 21.99
C LYS A 137 4.16 4.03 23.46
N GLY A 138 3.14 4.34 24.26
CA GLY A 138 3.02 3.89 25.65
C GLY A 138 2.50 2.46 25.81
N LYS A 139 2.60 1.88 27.02
CA LYS A 139 1.93 0.60 27.39
C LYS A 139 0.40 0.69 27.35
N LYS A 140 -0.13 1.89 27.48
CA LYS A 140 -1.53 2.25 27.20
C LYS A 140 -1.49 3.29 26.07
N TRP A 141 -2.36 3.15 25.08
CA TRP A 141 -2.51 4.10 23.94
C TRP A 141 -2.87 5.55 24.37
N ARG A 142 -2.99 5.84 25.68
CA ARG A 142 -3.62 7.02 26.26
C ARG A 142 -2.86 7.70 27.40
N THR A 143 -1.55 7.50 27.56
CA THR A 143 -0.77 8.30 28.53
C THR A 143 -0.33 9.64 27.92
N TYR A 144 -1.29 10.41 27.40
CA TYR A 144 -1.16 11.86 27.26
C TYR A 144 -2.09 12.46 28.31
N ILE A 145 -1.52 12.95 29.40
CA ILE A 145 -2.31 13.43 30.53
C ILE A 145 -2.75 14.89 30.30
N ARG A 146 -2.20 15.61 29.30
CA ARG A 146 -2.60 17.00 28.99
C ARG A 146 -2.52 17.33 27.50
N PRO A 147 -3.51 18.05 26.94
CA PRO A 147 -3.43 18.63 25.60
C PRO A 147 -2.24 19.59 25.48
N THR A 148 -1.47 19.46 24.40
CA THR A 148 -0.49 20.45 23.94
C THR A 148 -0.97 21.05 22.62
N GLU A 149 -0.38 22.16 22.19
CA GLU A 149 -0.65 22.73 20.87
C GLU A 149 -0.41 21.71 19.75
N ALA A 150 0.66 20.93 19.84
CA ALA A 150 0.97 19.87 18.88
C ALA A 150 -0.08 18.74 18.85
N THR A 151 -0.59 18.30 20.01
CA THR A 151 -1.66 17.28 20.04
C THR A 151 -2.97 17.84 19.51
N ASN A 152 -3.29 19.10 19.80
CA ASN A 152 -4.49 19.76 19.27
C ASN A 152 -4.43 19.88 17.75
N LYS A 153 -3.29 20.31 17.21
CA LYS A 153 -3.05 20.38 15.76
C LYS A 153 -3.17 19.01 15.11
N LEU A 154 -2.55 17.97 15.68
CA LEU A 154 -2.65 16.61 15.15
C LEU A 154 -4.11 16.12 15.16
N HIS A 155 -4.83 16.27 16.28
CA HIS A 155 -6.22 15.81 16.38
C HIS A 155 -7.13 16.56 15.41
N SER A 156 -6.92 17.86 15.22
CA SER A 156 -7.64 18.66 14.22
C SER A 156 -7.39 18.12 12.81
N GLN A 157 -6.13 17.93 12.42
CA GLN A 157 -5.76 17.39 11.11
C GLN A 157 -6.29 15.98 10.89
N LEU A 158 -6.18 15.08 11.88
CA LEU A 158 -6.74 13.74 11.78
C LEU A 158 -8.27 13.77 11.64
N SER A 159 -8.95 14.64 12.38
CA SER A 159 -10.41 14.78 12.29
C SER A 159 -10.82 15.22 10.89
N ASP A 160 -10.13 16.21 10.32
CA ASP A 160 -10.35 16.65 8.94
C ASP A 160 -10.16 15.51 7.94
N LEU A 161 -9.05 14.76 8.03
CA LEU A 161 -8.80 13.58 7.19
C LEU A 161 -9.91 12.53 7.32
N TYR A 162 -10.33 12.19 8.55
CA TYR A 162 -11.36 11.18 8.78
C TYR A 162 -12.73 11.61 8.25
N ILE A 163 -13.09 12.89 8.39
CA ILE A 163 -14.36 13.43 7.86
C ILE A 163 -14.38 13.31 6.35
N GLN A 164 -13.30 13.72 5.67
CA GLN A 164 -13.19 13.63 4.22
C GLN A 164 -13.23 12.18 3.73
N LEU A 165 -12.45 11.27 4.34
CA LEU A 165 -12.48 9.85 3.98
C LEU A 165 -13.84 9.21 4.24
N ARG A 166 -14.55 9.60 5.31
CA ARG A 166 -15.88 9.07 5.64
C ARG A 166 -16.92 9.45 4.59
N GLN A 167 -16.76 10.60 3.92
CA GLN A 167 -17.67 11.02 2.84
C GLN A 167 -17.51 10.21 1.56
N LEU A 168 -16.42 9.45 1.41
CA LEU A 168 -16.21 8.54 0.29
C LEU A 168 -17.01 7.25 0.53
N GLU A 169 -18.27 7.26 0.11
CA GLU A 169 -19.17 6.11 0.22
C GLU A 169 -19.19 5.28 -1.07
N PHE A 170 -19.35 3.96 -0.90
CA PHE A 170 -19.41 3.00 -2.00
C PHE A 170 -20.61 2.07 -1.82
N PRO A 171 -21.28 1.66 -2.92
CA PRO A 171 -22.48 0.82 -2.84
C PRO A 171 -22.18 -0.64 -2.48
N GLU A 172 -20.92 -1.06 -2.56
CA GLU A 172 -20.48 -2.43 -2.35
C GLU A 172 -19.25 -2.50 -1.43
N ILE A 173 -19.11 -3.63 -0.77
CA ILE A 173 -17.94 -4.02 0.00
C ILE A 173 -16.97 -4.73 -0.94
N GLY A 174 -15.75 -4.22 -1.01
CA GLY A 174 -14.69 -4.72 -1.87
C GLY A 174 -13.49 -3.78 -1.82
N ALA A 175 -12.69 -3.80 -2.88
CA ALA A 175 -11.61 -2.88 -3.10
C ALA A 175 -11.78 -2.12 -4.43
N LEU A 176 -11.30 -0.89 -4.47
CA LEU A 176 -11.30 -0.07 -5.68
C LEU A 176 -10.35 -0.67 -6.72
N GLY A 177 -10.72 -0.61 -7.99
CA GLY A 177 -9.84 -0.99 -9.09
C GLY A 177 -9.84 0.06 -10.20
N LEU A 178 -8.84 -0.04 -11.06
CA LEU A 178 -8.71 0.83 -12.22
C LEU A 178 -9.66 0.35 -13.33
N PRO A 179 -10.22 1.26 -14.14
CA PRO A 179 -10.98 0.86 -15.30
C PRO A 179 -10.06 0.23 -16.35
N VAL A 180 -10.65 -0.67 -17.13
CA VAL A 180 -10.00 -1.26 -18.30
C VAL A 180 -10.38 -0.44 -19.53
N VAL A 181 -9.37 0.12 -20.20
CA VAL A 181 -9.51 0.88 -21.46
C VAL A 181 -8.68 0.16 -22.52
N ASP A 182 -9.28 -0.15 -23.66
CA ASP A 182 -8.64 -0.91 -24.75
C ASP A 182 -7.97 -2.21 -24.31
N GLY A 183 -8.59 -2.91 -23.35
CA GLY A 183 -8.12 -4.19 -22.83
C GLY A 183 -6.96 -4.10 -21.83
N LYS A 184 -6.56 -2.90 -21.40
CA LYS A 184 -5.52 -2.68 -20.39
C LYS A 184 -6.01 -1.84 -19.23
N LEU A 185 -5.48 -2.08 -18.03
CA LEU A 185 -5.74 -1.22 -16.87
C LEU A 185 -5.20 0.19 -17.15
N SER A 186 -6.04 1.20 -16.97
CA SER A 186 -5.64 2.59 -17.15
C SER A 186 -5.57 3.32 -15.82
N TYR A 187 -4.35 3.68 -15.41
CA TYR A 187 -4.18 4.63 -14.31
C TYR A 187 -4.61 6.04 -14.73
N ASP A 188 -4.44 6.42 -16.01
CA ASP A 188 -4.88 7.71 -16.50
C ASP A 188 -6.35 7.67 -16.93
N CYS A 189 -7.23 7.60 -15.94
CA CYS A 189 -8.67 7.50 -16.10
C CYS A 189 -9.43 8.61 -15.35
N SER A 190 -10.72 8.82 -15.64
CA SER A 190 -11.52 9.66 -14.76
C SER A 190 -11.62 9.00 -13.38
N ALA A 191 -11.55 9.79 -12.31
CA ALA A 191 -11.81 9.28 -10.96
C ALA A 191 -13.26 8.75 -10.83
N ASP A 192 -14.18 9.23 -11.69
CA ASP A 192 -15.55 8.72 -11.76
C ASP A 192 -15.66 7.34 -12.40
N ASP A 193 -14.62 6.84 -13.08
CA ASP A 193 -14.60 5.49 -13.65
C ASP A 193 -14.04 4.45 -12.67
N ILE A 194 -13.41 4.90 -11.57
CA ILE A 194 -12.92 4.05 -10.50
C ILE A 194 -14.10 3.54 -9.69
N ARG A 195 -14.19 2.22 -9.55
CA ARG A 195 -15.29 1.52 -8.87
C ARG A 195 -14.76 0.46 -7.93
N VAL A 196 -15.61 0.05 -6.99
CA VAL A 196 -15.38 -1.18 -6.24
C VAL A 196 -15.59 -2.35 -7.21
N CYS A 197 -14.51 -3.03 -7.56
CA CYS A 197 -14.55 -4.17 -8.46
C CYS A 197 -13.71 -5.34 -7.95
N HIS A 198 -12.77 -5.10 -7.03
CA HIS A 198 -11.96 -6.14 -6.43
C HIS A 198 -12.60 -6.70 -5.18
N ARG A 199 -12.21 -7.92 -4.85
CA ARG A 199 -12.53 -8.54 -3.56
C ARG A 199 -11.99 -7.73 -2.38
N PRO A 200 -12.52 -7.94 -1.16
CA PRO A 200 -11.91 -7.37 0.03
C PRO A 200 -10.47 -7.86 0.22
N LEU A 201 -9.50 -6.94 0.07
CA LEU A 201 -8.06 -7.21 0.18
C LEU A 201 -7.49 -6.72 1.52
N SER A 202 -8.26 -6.87 2.61
CA SER A 202 -7.84 -6.40 3.94
C SER A 202 -6.59 -7.15 4.42
N ILE A 203 -5.88 -6.55 5.37
CA ILE A 203 -4.70 -7.17 5.99
C ILE A 203 -5.05 -8.51 6.64
N GLU A 204 -6.23 -8.62 7.25
CA GLU A 204 -6.72 -9.86 7.87
C GLU A 204 -6.96 -10.96 6.83
N VAL A 205 -7.59 -10.63 5.70
CA VAL A 205 -7.82 -11.60 4.61
C VAL A 205 -6.49 -12.10 4.04
N ALA A 206 -5.54 -11.19 3.82
CA ALA A 206 -4.20 -11.55 3.35
C ALA A 206 -3.43 -12.42 4.37
N MET A 207 -3.57 -12.15 5.67
CA MET A 207 -2.95 -12.96 6.72
C MET A 207 -3.57 -14.36 6.80
N GLN A 208 -4.89 -14.48 6.68
CA GLN A 208 -5.58 -15.78 6.62
C GLN A 208 -5.11 -16.63 5.43
N GLU A 209 -4.90 -16.01 4.26
CA GLU A 209 -4.34 -16.68 3.08
C GLU A 209 -2.93 -17.24 3.37
N LEU A 210 -2.06 -16.42 3.95
CA LEU A 210 -0.70 -16.82 4.33
C LEU A 210 -0.68 -17.92 5.42
N GLU A 211 -1.72 -18.00 6.23
CA GLU A 211 -1.90 -19.02 7.27
C GLU A 211 -2.59 -20.30 6.74
N GLY A 212 -2.88 -20.39 5.43
CA GLY A 212 -3.47 -21.57 4.81
C GLY A 212 -4.97 -21.75 5.08
N MET A 213 -5.65 -20.67 5.47
CA MET A 213 -7.12 -20.66 5.60
C MET A 213 -7.83 -20.50 4.25
N ASP A 214 -7.08 -20.18 3.19
CA ASP A 214 -7.53 -20.11 1.80
C ASP A 214 -8.81 -19.27 1.58
N PRO A 215 -8.91 -18.03 2.10
CA PRO A 215 -9.98 -17.11 1.72
C PRO A 215 -9.97 -16.82 0.21
N GLY A 216 -8.82 -16.90 -0.47
CA GLY A 216 -8.69 -16.59 -1.89
C GLY A 216 -9.45 -17.53 -2.81
N SER A 217 -9.55 -18.83 -2.46
CA SER A 217 -10.37 -19.75 -3.24
C SER A 217 -11.87 -19.49 -3.07
N ARG A 218 -12.29 -18.90 -1.94
CA ARG A 218 -13.68 -18.68 -1.55
C ARG A 218 -14.22 -17.34 -2.01
N ILE A 219 -13.37 -16.31 -1.97
CA ILE A 219 -13.63 -14.98 -2.49
C ILE A 219 -12.71 -14.79 -3.68
N LYS A 220 -13.22 -15.16 -4.85
CA LYS A 220 -12.48 -15.10 -6.12
C LYS A 220 -12.17 -13.64 -6.50
N PRO A 221 -11.18 -13.39 -7.36
CA PRO A 221 -10.99 -12.08 -7.99
C PRO A 221 -12.31 -11.56 -8.57
N ASN A 222 -12.46 -10.23 -8.63
CA ASN A 222 -13.65 -9.55 -9.12
C ASN A 222 -14.96 -9.83 -8.35
N THR A 223 -14.88 -10.28 -7.09
CA THR A 223 -16.05 -10.56 -6.24
C THR A 223 -16.32 -9.43 -5.25
N THR A 224 -17.45 -8.74 -5.37
CA THR A 224 -17.89 -7.69 -4.45
C THR A 224 -19.14 -8.11 -3.66
N PHE A 225 -19.50 -7.34 -2.63
CA PHE A 225 -20.66 -7.64 -1.78
C PHE A 225 -21.53 -6.42 -1.51
N PHE A 226 -22.81 -6.49 -1.88
CA PHE A 226 -23.80 -5.42 -1.60
C PHE A 226 -24.09 -5.17 -0.11
N ASN A 227 -23.78 -6.12 0.79
CA ASN A 227 -24.01 -5.94 2.21
C ASN A 227 -23.14 -6.84 3.09
N GLY A 228 -23.03 -6.46 4.36
CA GLY A 228 -22.21 -7.16 5.36
C GLY A 228 -22.66 -8.60 5.63
N GLN A 229 -23.95 -8.93 5.49
CA GLN A 229 -24.44 -10.29 5.71
C GLN A 229 -23.91 -11.26 4.63
N LYS A 230 -23.94 -10.87 3.35
CA LYS A 230 -23.40 -11.68 2.25
C LYS A 230 -21.88 -11.86 2.41
N PHE A 231 -21.18 -10.77 2.74
CA PHE A 231 -19.74 -10.81 3.01
C PHE A 231 -19.40 -11.76 4.17
N TYR A 232 -20.05 -11.58 5.32
CA TYR A 232 -19.84 -12.41 6.51
C TYR A 232 -20.17 -13.89 6.25
N ARG A 233 -21.27 -14.20 5.54
CA ARG A 233 -21.61 -15.58 5.19
C ARG A 233 -20.50 -16.24 4.36
N ARG A 234 -19.91 -15.53 3.40
CA ARG A 234 -18.77 -16.05 2.63
C ARG A 234 -17.53 -16.28 3.50
N LEU A 235 -17.31 -15.43 4.51
CA LEU A 235 -16.24 -15.62 5.49
C LEU A 235 -16.50 -16.72 6.54
N VAL A 236 -17.76 -17.04 6.88
CA VAL A 236 -18.08 -17.97 7.98
C VAL A 236 -18.39 -19.38 7.53
N VAL A 237 -18.99 -19.58 6.35
CA VAL A 237 -19.03 -20.91 5.72
C VAL A 237 -17.59 -21.46 5.60
N ALA A 238 -16.62 -20.57 5.53
CA ALA A 238 -15.19 -20.81 5.57
C ALA A 238 -14.66 -21.55 6.84
N CYS A 239 -15.35 -21.44 7.98
CA CYS A 239 -14.93 -22.09 9.24
C CYS A 239 -15.64 -23.43 9.51
N ARG A 240 -16.81 -23.70 8.90
CA ARG A 240 -17.62 -24.89 9.20
C ARG A 240 -17.31 -26.12 8.34
N GLU A 241 -16.65 -25.96 7.20
CA GLU A 241 -16.27 -27.09 6.32
C GLU A 241 -14.93 -27.75 6.70
N ARG A 242 -14.38 -27.44 7.88
CA ARG A 242 -13.14 -28.05 8.42
C ARG A 242 -13.31 -28.72 9.80
N ILE A 243 -14.54 -29.04 10.21
CA ILE A 243 -14.81 -29.88 11.39
C ILE A 243 -15.23 -31.27 10.91
#